data_AF-A0A024URD6-F1
#
_entry.id   AF-A0A024URD6-F1
#
_cell.length_a   1.000
_cell.length_b   1.000
_cell.length_c   1.000
_cell.angle_alpha   90.00
_cell.angle_beta   90.00
_cell.angle_gamma   90.00
#
_symmetry.space_group_name_H-M   'P 1'
#
loop_
_entity.id
_entity.type
_entity.pdbx_description
1 polymer ?
#
loop_
_entity_poly.entity_id
_entity_poly.type
_entity_poly.pdbx_seq_one_letter_code
_entity_poly.pdbx_strand_id
1 'polypeptide(L)'
;MSPTAQCQATLESGGRFRHPDWCCHRAHCDMQPLTHRRLSWHTVRALIHIEYAIVHVWLSLVLGMSSLLRVLFMTPWSIATAAVESVILHGMCLIIQAPAGMFVVHVHAALHLYNVLLYHGLVAVSRSFTYGEAMVVSQGMTFLIMDAILYTLQQGGALHQAEPYAIPPRDGIAIVLQIGLIVSVLLLPLLCVPLFHVYGTSTPRIVRPTLPPSPTALFVGLVGFVAVVFTAWTSLLLDTTLWTWVVDVFLVPSKVGVAAYWATTLVAVVPLCPILARRWSLRQIVARKLYHFVVVLLFLPVTFVDVDMLRLSYGVAVGVFIVVECIRALAAPPFGRSIALYMRMYLDHRDDGRLILSHTYLLLGCALPLWILYPTSSTTNLDESTSMASAALISNAGVLALGIGDAMGATIGSMWGATKVVGNKSLEGSVAVFVSMGAASLVCHSYHVDLFLYGRYAPVIQWLGATLVTAMLEAVTCQIDNLVLPLYYCATLCLTACSLYP
;
A
#
# COMPACT_ATOMS: atom_id res chain seq x y z
N MET A 1 -27.08 41.68 19.21
CA MET A 1 -26.75 43.12 19.32
C MET A 1 -25.43 43.20 20.06
N SER A 2 -24.41 43.79 19.41
CA SER A 2 -23.02 44.00 19.88
C SER A 2 -22.97 45.10 20.96
N PRO A 3 -21.82 45.50 21.59
CA PRO A 3 -20.46 45.74 21.01
C PRO A 3 -19.26 45.21 21.86
N THR A 4 -18.18 44.65 21.31
CA THR A 4 -16.95 45.26 20.73
C THR A 4 -16.39 46.48 21.45
N ALA A 5 -15.30 46.30 22.21
CA ALA A 5 -14.42 47.37 22.70
C ALA A 5 -13.03 47.23 22.05
N GLN A 6 -12.62 48.28 21.34
CA GLN A 6 -11.31 48.49 20.73
C GLN A 6 -10.35 49.08 21.78
N CYS A 7 -9.12 48.56 21.88
CA CYS A 7 -8.03 49.25 22.57
C CYS A 7 -7.20 50.03 21.55
N GLN A 8 -7.24 51.36 21.65
CA GLN A 8 -6.36 52.29 20.95
C GLN A 8 -4.99 52.34 21.62
N ALA A 9 -3.93 52.18 20.81
CA ALA A 9 -2.56 52.49 21.19
C ALA A 9 -2.32 54.01 21.12
N THR A 10 -1.84 54.59 22.22
CA THR A 10 -1.29 55.95 22.25
C THR A 10 0.23 55.86 22.48
N LEU A 11 0.98 56.47 21.56
CA LEU A 11 2.41 56.70 21.64
C LEU A 11 2.66 57.93 22.52
N GLU A 12 3.44 57.79 23.58
CA GLU A 12 4.13 58.92 24.20
C GLU A 12 5.64 58.68 24.27
N SER A 13 6.34 59.74 23.87
CA SER A 13 7.77 59.92 23.74
C SER A 13 8.45 60.25 25.07
N GLY A 14 9.65 59.72 25.33
CA GLY A 14 10.55 60.28 26.33
C GLY A 14 11.59 59.30 26.88
N GLY A 15 12.85 59.44 26.48
CA GLY A 15 13.92 58.54 26.88
C GLY A 15 14.45 58.72 28.30
N ARG A 16 14.98 57.63 28.87
CA ARG A 16 16.23 57.59 29.65
C ARG A 16 16.65 56.15 29.97
N PHE A 17 17.89 55.83 29.62
CA PHE A 17 18.63 54.64 30.05
C PHE A 17 18.87 54.66 31.57
N ARG A 18 18.55 53.56 32.28
CA ARG A 18 19.23 53.08 33.50
C ARG A 18 19.03 51.56 33.68
N HIS A 19 20.13 50.83 33.73
CA HIS A 19 20.32 49.55 34.44
C HIS A 19 21.37 49.82 35.52
N PRO A 20 21.60 48.91 36.49
CA PRO A 20 20.74 47.85 37.04
C PRO A 20 20.63 47.99 38.58
N ASP A 21 19.59 47.44 39.22
CA ASP A 21 19.69 47.13 40.65
C ASP A 21 18.98 45.83 40.98
N TRP A 22 19.73 44.98 41.68
CA TRP A 22 19.34 43.71 42.23
C TRP A 22 18.35 43.91 43.38
N CYS A 23 17.18 43.30 43.30
CA CYS A 23 16.41 42.97 44.51
C CYS A 23 15.95 41.51 44.43
N CYS A 24 16.71 40.69 45.14
CA CYS A 24 16.37 39.34 45.54
C CYS A 24 15.26 39.42 46.59
N HIS A 25 14.04 38.96 46.31
CA HIS A 25 13.09 38.57 47.36
C HIS A 25 12.19 37.41 46.92
N ARG A 26 12.56 36.23 47.44
CA ARG A 26 11.68 35.23 48.06
C ARG A 26 10.67 34.56 47.11
N ALA A 27 11.13 33.46 46.51
CA ALA A 27 10.30 32.43 45.92
C ALA A 27 9.29 31.90 46.96
N HIS A 28 8.02 32.26 46.81
CA HIS A 28 6.90 31.49 47.32
C HIS A 28 6.52 30.49 46.23
N CYS A 29 6.81 29.22 46.49
CA CYS A 29 6.25 28.09 45.77
C CYS A 29 4.74 28.08 46.01
N ASP A 30 3.96 28.68 45.11
CA ASP A 30 2.57 28.32 44.94
C ASP A 30 2.50 27.11 44.00
N MET A 31 2.27 25.94 44.59
CA MET A 31 1.73 24.78 43.87
C MET A 31 0.35 25.16 43.33
N GLN A 32 0.30 25.66 42.10
CA GLN A 32 -0.93 25.63 41.32
C GLN A 32 -1.10 24.22 40.74
N PRO A 33 -2.27 23.57 40.91
CA PRO A 33 -2.54 22.30 40.26
C PRO A 33 -2.49 22.50 38.75
N LEU A 34 -1.84 21.57 38.04
CA LEU A 34 -1.76 21.49 36.58
C LEU A 34 -3.17 21.48 35.95
N THR A 35 -3.74 22.66 35.75
CA THR A 35 -4.98 22.84 34.99
C THR A 35 -4.67 22.61 33.53
N HIS A 36 -5.28 21.56 32.97
CA HIS A 36 -5.42 21.23 31.54
C HIS A 36 -4.90 22.29 30.56
N ARG A 37 -3.69 22.08 30.02
CA ARG A 37 -3.35 22.63 28.71
C ARG A 37 -4.37 22.07 27.72
N ARG A 38 -5.21 22.90 27.11
CA ARG A 38 -6.03 22.50 25.96
C ARG A 38 -5.07 22.09 24.85
N LEU A 39 -4.92 20.79 24.65
CA LEU A 39 -4.25 20.26 23.47
C LEU A 39 -4.96 20.82 22.22
N SER A 40 -4.19 21.26 21.23
CA SER A 40 -4.77 21.70 19.97
C SER A 40 -5.49 20.52 19.31
N TRP A 41 -6.58 20.79 18.57
CA TRP A 41 -7.30 19.76 17.83
C TRP A 41 -6.40 18.96 16.87
N HIS A 42 -5.38 19.60 16.31
CA HIS A 42 -4.37 18.95 15.49
C HIS A 42 -3.53 17.94 16.29
N THR A 43 -3.12 18.29 17.50
CA THR A 43 -2.36 17.39 18.38
C THR A 43 -3.18 16.18 18.80
N VAL A 44 -4.46 16.38 19.12
CA VAL A 44 -5.37 15.28 19.46
C VAL A 44 -5.55 14.34 18.27
N ARG A 45 -5.77 14.87 17.07
CA ARG A 45 -5.89 14.06 15.85
C ARG A 45 -4.62 13.26 15.56
N ALA A 46 -3.45 13.88 15.68
CA ALA A 46 -2.17 13.21 15.48
C ALA A 46 -1.98 12.04 16.47
N LEU A 47 -2.34 12.24 17.74
CA LEU A 47 -2.28 11.19 18.77
C LEU A 47 -3.16 9.98 18.41
N ILE A 48 -4.40 10.24 17.98
CA ILE A 48 -5.34 9.20 17.53
C ILE A 48 -4.75 8.38 16.36
N HIS A 49 -4.16 9.05 15.37
CA HIS A 49 -3.53 8.34 14.25
C HIS A 49 -2.35 7.47 14.69
N ILE A 50 -1.52 7.96 15.63
CA ILE A 50 -0.37 7.22 16.15
C ILE A 50 -0.83 6.00 16.93
N GLU A 51 -1.78 6.15 17.87
CA GLU A 51 -2.33 5.03 18.64
C GLU A 51 -2.95 3.98 17.73
N TYR A 52 -3.73 4.41 16.73
CA TYR A 52 -4.32 3.54 15.72
C TYR A 52 -3.27 2.77 14.92
N ALA A 53 -2.18 3.43 14.50
CA ALA A 53 -1.08 2.81 13.77
C ALA A 53 -0.33 1.79 14.65
N ILE A 54 -0.07 2.10 15.92
CA ILE A 54 0.57 1.18 16.88
C ILE A 54 -0.27 -0.09 17.02
N VAL A 55 -1.59 0.03 17.13
CA VAL A 55 -2.50 -1.12 17.18
C VAL A 55 -2.37 -2.00 15.92
N HIS A 56 -2.29 -1.41 14.74
CA HIS A 56 -2.14 -2.15 13.48
C HIS A 56 -0.77 -2.84 13.35
N VAL A 57 0.31 -2.17 13.77
CA VAL A 57 1.65 -2.77 13.80
C VAL A 57 1.67 -3.96 14.75
N TRP A 58 1.14 -3.78 15.96
CA TRP A 58 1.05 -4.84 16.95
C TRP A 58 0.23 -6.03 16.43
N LEU A 59 -0.93 -5.77 15.82
CA LEU A 59 -1.76 -6.80 15.22
C LEU A 59 -1.04 -7.51 14.07
N SER A 60 -0.27 -6.78 13.27
CA SER A 60 0.54 -7.35 12.20
C SER A 60 1.60 -8.32 12.71
N LEU A 61 2.28 -7.96 13.81
CA LEU A 61 3.25 -8.83 14.47
C LEU A 61 2.58 -10.11 14.99
N VAL A 62 1.41 -9.99 15.61
CA VAL A 62 0.65 -11.13 16.11
C VAL A 62 0.22 -12.09 15.00
N LEU A 63 -0.38 -11.57 13.91
CA LEU A 63 -0.80 -12.39 12.78
C LEU A 63 0.40 -13.06 12.08
N GLY A 64 1.50 -12.32 11.90
CA GLY A 64 2.73 -12.83 11.32
C GLY A 64 3.37 -13.92 12.17
N MET A 65 3.49 -13.71 13.47
CA MET A 65 4.06 -14.68 14.41
C MET A 65 3.17 -15.92 14.57
N SER A 66 1.85 -15.77 14.61
CA SER A 66 0.92 -16.91 14.59
C SER A 66 1.17 -17.79 13.36
N SER A 67 1.29 -17.17 12.19
CA SER A 67 1.56 -17.88 10.94
C SER A 67 2.93 -18.56 10.94
N LEU A 68 3.96 -17.90 11.45
CA LEU A 68 5.31 -18.46 11.58
C LEU A 68 5.30 -19.71 12.46
N LEU A 69 4.64 -19.65 13.63
CA LEU A 69 4.51 -20.79 14.53
C LEU A 69 3.74 -21.94 13.86
N ARG A 70 2.68 -21.64 13.11
CA ARG A 70 1.95 -22.68 12.36
C ARG A 70 2.81 -23.40 11.34
N VAL A 71 3.60 -22.64 10.57
CA VAL A 71 4.53 -23.20 9.60
C VAL A 71 5.61 -24.03 10.30
N LEU A 72 6.18 -23.53 11.40
CA LEU A 72 7.21 -24.21 12.18
C LEU A 72 6.71 -25.55 12.75
N PHE A 73 5.49 -25.55 13.30
CA PHE A 73 4.88 -26.73 13.92
C PHE A 73 4.08 -27.58 12.93
N MET A 74 4.09 -27.27 11.63
CA MET A 74 3.34 -27.99 10.59
C MET A 74 1.85 -28.14 10.92
N THR A 75 1.26 -27.14 11.60
CA THR A 75 -0.14 -27.22 12.02
C THR A 75 -1.08 -26.81 10.87
N PRO A 76 -2.11 -27.61 10.56
CA PRO A 76 -3.03 -27.26 9.48
C PRO A 76 -3.89 -26.06 9.88
N TRP A 77 -4.17 -25.17 8.91
CA TRP A 77 -5.18 -24.12 9.08
C TRP A 77 -6.57 -24.77 9.15
N SER A 78 -7.13 -24.84 10.35
CA SER A 78 -8.47 -25.37 10.59
C SER A 78 -9.15 -24.66 11.76
N ILE A 79 -10.48 -24.67 11.79
CA ILE A 79 -11.28 -24.10 12.89
C ILE A 79 -10.91 -24.75 14.23
N ALA A 80 -10.59 -26.05 14.25
CA ALA A 80 -10.16 -26.77 15.46
C ALA A 80 -8.83 -26.25 16.03
N THR A 81 -7.93 -25.74 15.17
CA THR A 81 -6.66 -25.14 15.61
C THR A 81 -6.77 -23.70 16.09
N ALA A 82 -7.94 -23.05 15.94
CA ALA A 82 -8.15 -21.68 16.40
C ALA A 82 -8.12 -21.55 17.95
N ALA A 83 -8.38 -22.64 18.68
CA ALA A 83 -8.21 -22.66 20.14
C ALA A 83 -6.72 -22.58 20.55
N VAL A 84 -5.84 -23.25 19.81
CA VAL A 84 -4.38 -23.16 20.00
C VAL A 84 -3.88 -21.75 19.73
N GLU A 85 -4.48 -21.06 18.76
CA GLU A 85 -4.20 -19.66 18.48
C GLU A 85 -4.60 -18.70 19.57
N SER A 86 -5.72 -18.95 20.27
CA SER A 86 -6.11 -18.15 21.43
C SER A 86 -5.04 -18.22 22.54
N VAL A 87 -4.42 -19.40 22.73
CA VAL A 87 -3.33 -19.61 23.70
C VAL A 87 -2.04 -18.93 23.25
N ILE A 88 -1.65 -19.09 21.98
CA ILE A 88 -0.49 -18.40 21.38
C ILE A 88 -0.68 -16.88 21.48
N LEU A 89 -1.89 -16.40 21.17
CA LEU A 89 -2.26 -15.00 21.24
C LEU A 89 -2.14 -14.46 22.66
N HIS A 90 -2.69 -15.15 23.66
CA HIS A 90 -2.56 -14.73 25.07
C HIS A 90 -1.09 -14.71 25.51
N GLY A 91 -0.29 -15.70 25.09
CA GLY A 91 1.16 -15.68 25.32
C GLY A 91 1.85 -14.47 24.67
N MET A 92 1.45 -14.09 23.46
CA MET A 92 1.99 -12.92 22.75
C MET A 92 1.53 -11.59 23.34
N CYS A 93 0.29 -11.50 23.80
CA CYS A 93 -0.21 -10.35 24.55
C CYS A 93 0.62 -10.06 25.80
N LEU A 94 1.12 -11.12 26.47
CA LEU A 94 1.99 -11.00 27.63
C LEU A 94 3.41 -10.58 27.26
N ILE A 95 3.93 -11.04 26.12
CA ILE A 95 5.31 -10.76 25.67
C ILE A 95 5.45 -9.37 25.05
N ILE A 96 4.52 -8.98 24.18
CA ILE A 96 4.63 -7.76 23.35
C ILE A 96 4.03 -6.53 24.07
N GLN A 97 3.37 -6.72 25.23
CA GLN A 97 2.57 -5.71 25.95
C GLN A 97 1.49 -5.09 25.05
N ALA A 98 0.23 -5.46 25.30
CA ALA A 98 -0.88 -4.90 24.52
C ALA A 98 -0.98 -3.37 24.70
N PRO A 99 -1.17 -2.60 23.61
CA PRO A 99 -1.43 -1.16 23.70
C PRO A 99 -2.65 -0.86 24.57
N ALA A 100 -2.59 0.24 25.34
CA ALA A 100 -3.73 0.71 26.12
C ALA A 100 -4.92 0.99 25.19
N GLY A 101 -6.11 0.47 25.53
CA GLY A 101 -7.34 0.67 24.75
C GLY A 101 -7.63 -0.38 23.67
N MET A 102 -6.72 -1.31 23.39
CA MET A 102 -7.00 -2.40 22.44
C MET A 102 -7.88 -3.48 23.09
N PHE A 103 -9.11 -3.64 22.61
CA PHE A 103 -9.98 -4.70 23.10
C PHE A 103 -9.52 -6.06 22.57
N VAL A 104 -9.36 -7.03 23.47
CA VAL A 104 -9.02 -8.43 23.15
C VAL A 104 -9.95 -9.00 22.05
N VAL A 105 -11.22 -8.58 22.04
CA VAL A 105 -12.21 -8.96 21.02
C VAL A 105 -11.80 -8.53 19.60
N HIS A 106 -11.24 -7.34 19.40
CA HIS A 106 -10.77 -6.89 18.08
C HIS A 106 -9.65 -7.78 17.56
N VAL A 107 -8.74 -8.19 18.45
CA VAL A 107 -7.62 -9.06 18.10
C VAL A 107 -8.10 -10.46 17.73
N HIS A 108 -9.00 -11.04 18.52
CA HIS A 108 -9.62 -12.31 18.18
C HIS A 108 -10.38 -12.24 16.85
N ALA A 109 -11.17 -11.18 16.66
CA ALA A 109 -11.90 -10.99 15.41
C ALA A 109 -10.95 -10.93 14.20
N ALA A 110 -9.85 -10.18 14.31
CA ALA A 110 -8.87 -10.06 13.24
C ALA A 110 -8.16 -11.39 12.97
N LEU A 111 -7.79 -12.13 14.02
CA LEU A 111 -7.17 -13.44 13.90
C LEU A 111 -8.12 -14.47 13.27
N HIS A 112 -9.38 -14.49 13.67
CA HIS A 112 -10.39 -15.35 13.06
C HIS A 112 -10.62 -15.00 11.60
N LEU A 113 -10.79 -13.71 11.27
CA LEU A 113 -10.96 -13.26 9.90
C LEU A 113 -9.75 -13.62 9.03
N TYR A 114 -8.53 -13.37 9.52
CA TYR A 114 -7.30 -13.74 8.84
C TYR A 114 -7.25 -15.23 8.50
N ASN A 115 -7.55 -16.09 9.46
CA ASN A 115 -7.53 -17.54 9.24
C ASN A 115 -8.62 -18.02 8.27
N VAL A 116 -9.81 -17.45 8.35
CA VAL A 116 -10.91 -17.73 7.42
C VAL A 116 -10.48 -17.34 6.00
N LEU A 117 -9.96 -16.13 5.81
CA LEU A 117 -9.51 -15.64 4.51
C LEU A 117 -8.34 -16.46 3.96
N LEU A 118 -7.38 -16.84 4.80
CA LEU A 118 -6.24 -17.65 4.39
C LEU A 118 -6.66 -19.06 3.98
N TYR A 119 -7.44 -19.75 4.82
CA TYR A 119 -7.92 -21.10 4.53
C TYR A 119 -8.83 -21.12 3.30
N HIS A 120 -9.87 -20.30 3.29
CA HIS A 120 -10.82 -20.29 2.18
C HIS A 120 -10.21 -19.70 0.91
N GLY A 121 -9.31 -18.73 0.99
CA GLY A 121 -8.59 -18.20 -0.16
C GLY A 121 -7.74 -19.27 -0.85
N LEU A 122 -6.99 -20.07 -0.07
CA LEU A 122 -6.20 -21.20 -0.58
C LEU A 122 -7.07 -22.29 -1.21
N VAL A 123 -8.24 -22.57 -0.64
CA VAL A 123 -9.18 -23.60 -1.16
C VAL A 123 -9.91 -23.10 -2.41
N ALA A 124 -10.44 -21.88 -2.38
CA ALA A 124 -11.24 -21.28 -3.43
C ALA A 124 -10.46 -21.11 -4.74
N VAL A 125 -9.17 -20.77 -4.63
CA VAL A 125 -8.32 -20.44 -5.77
C VAL A 125 -7.07 -21.32 -5.81
N SER A 126 -7.30 -22.63 -5.76
CA SER A 126 -6.23 -23.62 -5.63
C SER A 126 -5.06 -23.39 -6.61
N ARG A 127 -3.84 -23.54 -6.07
CA ARG A 127 -2.54 -23.37 -6.76
C ARG A 127 -2.23 -21.95 -7.28
N SER A 128 -3.07 -20.95 -7.00
CA SER A 128 -2.84 -19.56 -7.47
C SER A 128 -1.98 -18.74 -6.53
N PHE A 129 -1.85 -19.18 -5.28
CA PHE A 129 -1.01 -18.55 -4.27
C PHE A 129 0.05 -19.53 -3.77
N THR A 130 1.25 -19.04 -3.54
CA THR A 130 2.15 -19.59 -2.53
C THR A 130 1.60 -19.31 -1.13
N TYR A 131 2.05 -20.06 -0.12
CA TYR A 131 1.65 -19.79 1.27
C TYR A 131 1.98 -18.35 1.70
N GLY A 132 3.17 -17.85 1.35
CA GLY A 132 3.58 -16.47 1.67
C GLY A 132 2.70 -15.42 1.01
N GLU A 133 2.35 -15.59 -0.27
CA GLU A 133 1.45 -14.67 -0.97
C GLU A 133 0.05 -14.67 -0.35
N ALA A 134 -0.48 -15.85 -0.05
CA ALA A 134 -1.78 -15.98 0.58
C ALA A 134 -1.79 -15.31 1.98
N MET A 135 -0.70 -15.43 2.74
CA MET A 135 -0.56 -14.77 4.04
C MET A 135 -0.61 -13.24 3.89
N VAL A 136 0.21 -12.66 3.01
CA VAL A 136 0.24 -11.20 2.79
C VAL A 136 -1.11 -10.67 2.33
N VAL A 137 -1.76 -11.34 1.37
CA VAL A 137 -3.07 -10.94 0.85
C VAL A 137 -4.15 -11.07 1.94
N SER A 138 -4.17 -12.18 2.68
CA SER A 138 -5.17 -12.40 3.74
C SER A 138 -5.01 -11.41 4.88
N GLN A 139 -3.78 -11.07 5.25
CA GLN A 139 -3.48 -10.07 6.27
C GLN A 139 -3.92 -8.67 5.83
N GLY A 140 -3.55 -8.26 4.61
CA GLY A 140 -3.98 -6.97 4.05
C GLY A 140 -5.51 -6.85 3.97
N MET A 141 -6.19 -7.90 3.50
CA MET A 141 -7.65 -7.93 3.44
C MET A 141 -8.30 -7.90 4.83
N THR A 142 -7.71 -8.57 5.82
CA THR A 142 -8.18 -8.53 7.21
C THR A 142 -8.17 -7.09 7.74
N PHE A 143 -7.09 -6.34 7.51
CA PHE A 143 -7.00 -4.95 7.95
C PHE A 143 -7.99 -4.05 7.21
N LEU A 144 -8.10 -4.17 5.89
CA LEU A 144 -9.06 -3.37 5.12
C LEU A 144 -10.50 -3.59 5.58
N ILE A 145 -10.91 -4.85 5.78
CA ILE A 145 -12.27 -5.21 6.20
C ILE A 145 -12.55 -4.73 7.62
N MET A 146 -11.62 -4.98 8.56
CA MET A 146 -11.81 -4.54 9.94
C MET A 146 -11.90 -3.03 10.03
N ASP A 147 -10.99 -2.32 9.39
CA ASP A 147 -11.00 -0.85 9.36
C ASP A 147 -12.30 -0.33 8.72
N ALA A 148 -12.79 -0.95 7.64
CA ALA A 148 -14.01 -0.51 6.95
C ALA A 148 -15.26 -0.74 7.82
N ILE A 149 -15.37 -1.90 8.48
CA ILE A 149 -16.48 -2.22 9.37
C ILE A 149 -16.48 -1.26 10.55
N LEU A 150 -15.33 -1.10 11.21
CA LEU A 150 -15.18 -0.22 12.37
C LEU A 150 -15.54 1.23 11.99
N TYR A 151 -15.02 1.74 10.87
CA TYR A 151 -15.34 3.08 10.39
C TYR A 151 -16.83 3.24 10.05
N THR A 152 -17.45 2.22 9.44
CA THR A 152 -18.90 2.21 9.15
C THR A 152 -19.74 2.23 10.42
N LEU A 153 -19.37 1.46 11.44
CA LEU A 153 -20.07 1.44 12.73
C LEU A 153 -19.93 2.78 13.49
N GLN A 154 -18.77 3.44 13.37
CA GLN A 154 -18.56 4.77 13.95
C GLN A 154 -19.43 5.83 13.24
N GLN A 155 -19.48 5.82 11.91
CA GLN A 155 -20.35 6.74 11.15
C GLN A 155 -21.84 6.47 11.38
N GLY A 156 -22.23 5.20 11.54
CA GLY A 156 -23.60 4.79 11.85
C GLY A 156 -24.04 5.07 13.29
N GLY A 157 -23.19 5.67 14.13
CA GLY A 157 -23.49 5.98 15.54
C GLY A 157 -23.60 4.76 16.46
N ALA A 158 -23.28 3.56 15.96
CA ALA A 158 -23.35 2.30 16.70
C ALA A 158 -22.18 2.14 17.68
N LEU A 159 -21.03 2.77 17.39
CA LEU A 159 -19.93 2.92 18.34
C LEU A 159 -20.11 4.26 19.06
N HIS A 160 -20.51 4.22 20.35
CA HIS A 160 -20.56 5.42 21.18
C HIS A 160 -19.15 5.97 21.41
N GLN A 161 -19.01 7.30 21.45
CA GLN A 161 -17.75 8.04 21.72
C GLN A 161 -17.09 7.73 23.09
N ALA A 162 -17.67 6.82 23.87
CA ALA A 162 -17.16 6.34 25.16
C ALA A 162 -16.19 5.15 25.02
N GLU A 163 -15.99 4.59 23.82
CA GLU A 163 -14.95 3.59 23.56
C GLU A 163 -13.55 4.25 23.53
N PRO A 164 -12.54 3.69 24.21
CA PRO A 164 -11.18 4.24 24.26
C PRO A 164 -10.41 4.17 22.93
N TYR A 165 -11.04 3.70 21.85
CA TYR A 165 -10.41 3.52 20.54
C TYR A 165 -11.07 4.42 19.49
N ALA A 166 -10.52 5.62 19.29
CA ALA A 166 -11.00 6.54 18.26
C ALA A 166 -10.48 6.10 16.88
N ILE A 167 -11.39 5.81 15.94
CA ILE A 167 -10.98 5.50 14.56
C ILE A 167 -10.71 6.82 13.85
N PRO A 168 -9.53 6.98 13.22
CA PRO A 168 -9.18 8.25 12.61
C PRO A 168 -10.10 8.56 11.42
N PRO A 169 -10.44 9.83 11.18
CA PRO A 169 -11.21 10.21 10.00
C PRO A 169 -10.48 9.83 8.72
N ARG A 170 -11.24 9.48 7.69
CA ARG A 170 -10.74 9.07 6.37
C ARG A 170 -11.08 10.15 5.34
N ASP A 171 -10.17 10.40 4.41
CA ASP A 171 -10.47 11.19 3.21
C ASP A 171 -11.32 10.37 2.24
N GLY A 172 -12.08 11.05 1.36
CA GLY A 172 -12.96 10.36 0.41
C GLY A 172 -12.19 9.38 -0.51
N ILE A 173 -10.93 9.68 -0.84
CA ILE A 173 -10.08 8.79 -1.63
C ILE A 173 -9.78 7.50 -0.88
N ALA A 174 -9.41 7.55 0.40
CA ALA A 174 -9.18 6.34 1.18
C ALA A 174 -10.45 5.50 1.31
N ILE A 175 -11.62 6.12 1.52
CA ILE A 175 -12.91 5.43 1.58
C ILE A 175 -13.18 4.67 0.27
N VAL A 176 -13.11 5.37 -0.87
CA VAL A 176 -13.37 4.79 -2.20
C VAL A 176 -12.35 3.69 -2.52
N LEU A 177 -11.07 3.92 -2.21
CA LEU A 177 -10.00 2.95 -2.39
C LEU A 177 -10.25 1.68 -1.56
N GLN A 178 -10.52 1.83 -0.26
CA GLN A 178 -10.70 0.73 0.68
C GLN A 178 -11.90 -0.14 0.33
N ILE A 179 -13.08 0.48 0.15
CA ILE A 179 -14.29 -0.27 -0.23
C ILE A 179 -14.12 -0.87 -1.63
N GLY A 180 -13.49 -0.14 -2.55
CA GLY A 180 -13.17 -0.62 -3.89
C GLY A 180 -12.34 -1.90 -3.85
N LEU A 181 -11.24 -1.91 -3.09
CA LEU A 181 -10.38 -3.08 -2.91
C LEU A 181 -11.11 -4.25 -2.25
N ILE A 182 -11.91 -4.03 -1.21
CA ILE A 182 -12.70 -5.09 -0.56
C ILE A 182 -13.65 -5.74 -1.57
N VAL A 183 -14.38 -4.91 -2.32
CA VAL A 183 -15.40 -5.40 -3.23
C VAL A 183 -14.77 -6.06 -4.47
N SER A 184 -13.70 -5.51 -5.02
CA SER A 184 -13.06 -6.04 -6.23
C SER A 184 -12.12 -7.22 -5.95
N VAL A 185 -11.27 -7.15 -4.92
CA VAL A 185 -10.23 -8.17 -4.65
C VAL A 185 -10.79 -9.37 -3.88
N LEU A 186 -11.80 -9.16 -3.02
CA LEU A 186 -12.38 -10.23 -2.21
C LEU A 186 -13.79 -10.62 -2.66
N LEU A 187 -14.76 -9.70 -2.61
CA LEU A 187 -16.17 -10.05 -2.80
C LEU A 187 -16.43 -10.65 -4.19
N LEU A 188 -15.95 -10.00 -5.25
CA LEU A 188 -16.17 -10.48 -6.62
C LEU A 188 -15.57 -11.88 -6.86
N PRO A 189 -14.26 -12.14 -6.62
CA PRO A 189 -13.70 -13.48 -6.77
C PRO A 189 -14.40 -14.53 -5.92
N LEU A 190 -14.77 -14.20 -4.68
CA LEU A 190 -15.49 -15.11 -3.77
C LEU A 190 -16.84 -15.53 -4.36
N LEU A 191 -17.61 -14.58 -4.89
CA LEU A 191 -18.89 -14.87 -5.55
C LEU A 191 -18.70 -15.65 -6.85
N CYS A 192 -17.55 -15.50 -7.52
CA CYS A 192 -17.22 -16.24 -8.74
C CYS A 192 -16.71 -17.67 -8.49
N VAL A 193 -16.38 -18.06 -7.24
CA VAL A 193 -15.84 -19.39 -6.91
C VAL A 193 -16.66 -20.55 -7.50
N PRO A 194 -18.01 -20.59 -7.37
CA PRO A 194 -18.80 -21.68 -7.94
C PRO A 194 -18.65 -21.75 -9.48
N LEU A 195 -18.64 -20.59 -10.15
CA LEU A 195 -18.44 -20.51 -11.59
C LEU A 195 -17.03 -20.97 -11.99
N PHE A 196 -16.02 -20.60 -11.20
CA PHE A 196 -14.64 -21.05 -11.41
C PHE A 196 -14.52 -22.58 -11.33
N HIS A 197 -15.16 -23.22 -10.35
CA HIS A 197 -15.11 -24.67 -10.20
C HIS A 197 -15.85 -25.43 -11.31
N VAL A 198 -16.99 -24.90 -11.77
CA VAL A 198 -17.81 -25.57 -12.80
C VAL A 198 -17.29 -25.30 -14.21
N TYR A 199 -17.00 -24.04 -14.54
CA TYR A 199 -16.71 -23.61 -15.91
C TYR A 199 -15.24 -23.23 -16.16
N GLY A 200 -14.50 -22.82 -15.13
CA GLY A 200 -13.10 -22.39 -15.25
C GLY A 200 -12.10 -23.54 -15.43
N THR A 201 -10.82 -23.19 -15.61
CA THR A 201 -9.69 -24.15 -15.68
C THR A 201 -8.82 -24.11 -14.43
N SER A 202 -8.19 -25.22 -14.08
CA SER A 202 -7.23 -25.29 -12.98
C SER A 202 -5.89 -24.61 -13.28
N THR A 203 -5.64 -24.27 -14.56
CA THR A 203 -4.41 -23.60 -15.03
C THR A 203 -4.73 -22.68 -16.22
N PRO A 204 -4.08 -21.50 -16.34
CA PRO A 204 -4.25 -20.54 -17.43
C PRO A 204 -3.65 -21.04 -18.74
N ARG A 205 -2.83 -22.10 -18.72
CA ARG A 205 -2.22 -22.69 -19.92
C ARG A 205 -3.28 -23.32 -20.85
N ILE A 206 -4.40 -23.74 -20.28
CA ILE A 206 -5.52 -24.32 -21.01
C ILE A 206 -6.55 -23.22 -21.31
N VAL A 207 -6.83 -23.00 -22.59
CA VAL A 207 -7.83 -22.01 -23.02
C VAL A 207 -9.13 -22.74 -23.35
N ARG A 208 -10.20 -22.42 -22.62
CA ARG A 208 -11.54 -22.98 -22.85
C ARG A 208 -12.31 -22.25 -23.96
N PRO A 209 -13.34 -22.89 -24.54
CA PRO A 209 -14.32 -22.19 -25.36
C PRO A 209 -15.03 -21.10 -24.56
N THR A 210 -15.67 -20.17 -25.26
CA THR A 210 -16.42 -19.06 -24.66
C THR A 210 -17.51 -19.56 -23.72
N LEU A 211 -17.66 -18.89 -22.59
CA LEU A 211 -18.67 -19.20 -21.59
C LEU A 211 -20.08 -19.20 -22.20
N PRO A 212 -20.95 -20.21 -21.90
CA PRO A 212 -22.32 -20.22 -22.41
C PRO A 212 -23.16 -19.02 -21.93
N PRO A 213 -24.28 -18.69 -22.59
CA PRO A 213 -25.06 -17.49 -22.30
C PRO A 213 -25.62 -17.41 -20.86
N SER A 214 -26.14 -18.51 -20.32
CA SER A 214 -26.71 -18.55 -18.96
C SER A 214 -25.67 -18.24 -17.86
N PRO A 215 -24.53 -18.95 -17.75
CA PRO A 215 -23.49 -18.60 -16.79
C PRO A 215 -22.83 -17.24 -17.08
N THR A 216 -22.83 -16.77 -18.33
CA THR A 216 -22.41 -15.40 -18.65
C THR A 216 -23.35 -14.36 -18.03
N ALA A 217 -24.67 -14.55 -18.15
CA ALA A 217 -25.63 -13.67 -17.53
C ALA A 217 -25.51 -13.67 -16.00
N LEU A 218 -25.25 -14.83 -15.38
CA LEU A 218 -24.96 -14.92 -13.96
C LEU A 218 -23.70 -14.13 -13.59
N PHE A 219 -22.59 -14.31 -14.32
CA PHE A 219 -21.36 -13.56 -14.08
C PHE A 219 -21.57 -12.03 -14.18
N VAL A 220 -22.27 -11.57 -15.22
CA VAL A 220 -22.61 -10.14 -15.37
C VAL A 220 -23.50 -9.66 -14.22
N GLY A 221 -24.46 -10.49 -13.78
CA GLY A 221 -25.28 -10.21 -12.60
C GLY A 221 -24.47 -10.08 -11.32
N LEU A 222 -23.46 -10.94 -11.11
CA LEU A 222 -22.54 -10.84 -9.96
C LEU A 222 -21.73 -9.56 -10.00
N VAL A 223 -21.19 -9.17 -11.16
CA VAL A 223 -20.47 -7.90 -11.34
C VAL A 223 -21.41 -6.72 -11.04
N GLY A 224 -22.66 -6.76 -11.52
CA GLY A 224 -23.67 -5.74 -11.22
C GLY A 224 -24.00 -5.65 -9.73
N PHE A 225 -24.18 -6.79 -9.06
CA PHE A 225 -24.42 -6.84 -7.61
C PHE A 225 -23.26 -6.23 -6.81
N VAL A 226 -22.03 -6.61 -7.15
CA VAL A 226 -20.78 -6.06 -6.59
C VAL A 226 -20.72 -4.54 -6.78
N ALA A 227 -21.06 -4.04 -7.98
CA ALA A 227 -21.10 -2.59 -8.26
C ALA A 227 -22.17 -1.86 -7.42
N VAL A 228 -23.33 -2.47 -7.19
CA VAL A 228 -24.38 -1.91 -6.31
C VAL A 228 -23.90 -1.85 -4.87
N VAL A 229 -23.28 -2.92 -4.35
CA VAL A 229 -22.70 -2.95 -2.99
C VAL A 229 -21.64 -1.86 -2.83
N PHE A 230 -20.72 -1.75 -3.80
CA PHE A 230 -19.70 -0.70 -3.81
C PHE A 230 -20.31 0.70 -3.79
N THR A 231 -21.30 0.95 -4.66
CA THR A 231 -21.95 2.27 -4.77
C THR A 231 -22.70 2.62 -3.49
N ALA A 232 -23.49 1.70 -2.94
CA ALA A 232 -24.29 1.93 -1.75
C ALA A 232 -23.43 2.15 -0.50
N TRP A 233 -22.44 1.26 -0.26
CA TRP A 233 -21.56 1.35 0.90
C TRP A 233 -20.68 2.60 0.83
N THR A 234 -20.10 2.89 -0.33
CA THR A 234 -19.26 4.08 -0.48
C THR A 234 -20.07 5.37 -0.34
N SER A 235 -21.28 5.43 -0.91
CA SER A 235 -22.14 6.63 -0.77
C SER A 235 -22.56 6.87 0.68
N LEU A 236 -22.80 5.80 1.46
CA LEU A 236 -23.08 5.90 2.88
C LEU A 236 -21.91 6.54 3.66
N LEU A 237 -20.67 6.12 3.36
CA LEU A 237 -19.48 6.60 4.06
C LEU A 237 -19.02 7.99 3.62
N LEU A 238 -19.34 8.39 2.38
CA LEU A 238 -19.01 9.71 1.85
C LEU A 238 -20.04 10.79 2.25
N ASP A 239 -21.19 10.41 2.80
CA ASP A 239 -22.34 11.31 3.04
C ASP A 239 -22.81 12.07 1.78
N THR A 240 -22.54 11.49 0.60
CA THR A 240 -22.96 11.99 -0.72
C THR A 240 -23.01 10.82 -1.70
N THR A 241 -23.66 10.99 -2.85
CA THR A 241 -23.67 9.92 -3.85
C THR A 241 -22.27 9.71 -4.42
N LEU A 242 -21.90 8.45 -4.68
CA LEU A 242 -20.61 8.16 -5.32
C LEU A 242 -20.45 8.92 -6.64
N TRP A 243 -21.51 9.06 -7.43
CA TRP A 243 -21.47 9.76 -8.72
C TRP A 243 -21.15 11.25 -8.58
N THR A 244 -21.76 11.94 -7.61
CA THR A 244 -21.45 13.35 -7.34
C THR A 244 -20.00 13.49 -6.90
N TRP A 245 -19.53 12.63 -5.99
CA TRP A 245 -18.14 12.63 -5.56
C TRP A 245 -17.15 12.39 -6.71
N VAL A 246 -17.45 11.43 -7.61
CA VAL A 246 -16.60 11.15 -8.78
C VAL A 246 -16.51 12.37 -9.69
N VAL A 247 -17.62 13.03 -9.99
CA VAL A 247 -17.63 14.23 -10.84
C VAL A 247 -16.79 15.34 -10.20
N ASP A 248 -16.97 15.59 -8.91
CA ASP A 248 -16.26 16.65 -8.19
C ASP A 248 -14.75 16.39 -8.11
N VAL A 249 -14.34 15.13 -7.92
CA VAL A 249 -12.93 14.76 -7.84
C VAL A 249 -12.26 14.78 -9.21
N PHE A 250 -12.87 14.17 -10.24
CA PHE A 250 -12.21 13.97 -11.53
C PHE A 250 -12.22 15.21 -12.44
N LEU A 251 -13.11 16.19 -12.22
CA LEU A 251 -13.14 17.42 -13.02
C LEU A 251 -12.09 18.48 -12.61
N VAL A 252 -11.25 18.18 -11.61
CA VAL A 252 -10.13 19.05 -11.24
C VAL A 252 -9.08 19.08 -12.38
N PRO A 253 -8.60 20.26 -12.83
CA PRO A 253 -7.69 20.36 -13.97
C PRO A 253 -6.41 19.52 -13.86
N SER A 254 -5.83 19.38 -12.66
CA SER A 254 -4.66 18.52 -12.44
C SER A 254 -4.95 17.05 -12.77
N LYS A 255 -6.12 16.54 -12.35
CA LYS A 255 -6.53 15.14 -12.56
C LYS A 255 -6.85 14.86 -14.02
N VAL A 256 -7.51 15.80 -14.70
CA VAL A 256 -7.72 15.72 -16.15
C VAL A 256 -6.39 15.71 -16.91
N GLY A 257 -5.45 16.57 -16.51
CA GLY A 257 -4.10 16.61 -17.09
C GLY A 257 -3.35 15.29 -16.90
N VAL A 258 -3.40 14.71 -15.70
CA VAL A 258 -2.81 13.38 -15.40
C VAL A 258 -3.47 12.27 -16.22
N ALA A 259 -4.80 12.28 -16.34
CA ALA A 259 -5.52 11.30 -17.16
C ALA A 259 -5.12 11.40 -18.65
N ALA A 260 -4.99 12.61 -19.18
CA ALA A 260 -4.52 12.85 -20.54
C ALA A 260 -3.05 12.39 -20.73
N TYR A 261 -2.18 12.66 -19.75
CA TYR A 261 -0.81 12.18 -19.74
C TYR A 261 -0.74 10.65 -19.77
N TRP A 262 -1.53 9.95 -18.97
CA TRP A 262 -1.56 8.49 -19.00
C TRP A 262 -2.12 7.95 -20.31
N ALA A 263 -3.21 8.52 -20.82
CA ALA A 263 -3.78 8.10 -22.09
C ALA A 263 -2.77 8.24 -23.24
N THR A 264 -2.08 9.38 -23.32
CA THR A 264 -1.04 9.61 -24.33
C THR A 264 0.15 8.69 -24.15
N THR A 265 0.63 8.48 -22.91
CA THR A 265 1.73 7.56 -22.61
C THR A 265 1.39 6.12 -22.99
N LEU A 266 0.19 5.64 -22.65
CA LEU A 266 -0.25 4.28 -22.99
C LEU A 266 -0.37 4.09 -24.51
N VAL A 267 -0.96 5.06 -25.21
CA VAL A 267 -1.13 5.00 -26.67
C VAL A 267 0.21 5.08 -27.41
N ALA A 268 1.17 5.86 -26.91
CA ALA A 268 2.47 6.04 -27.56
C ALA A 268 3.48 4.94 -27.21
N VAL A 269 3.63 4.61 -25.92
CA VAL A 269 4.74 3.78 -25.43
C VAL A 269 4.44 2.29 -25.54
N VAL A 270 3.21 1.84 -25.27
CA VAL A 270 2.86 0.40 -25.30
C VAL A 270 3.07 -0.21 -26.69
N PRO A 271 2.63 0.40 -27.81
CA PRO A 271 2.92 -0.12 -29.15
C PRO A 271 4.40 -0.03 -29.53
N LEU A 272 5.15 0.90 -28.94
CA LEU A 272 6.58 1.07 -29.19
C LEU A 272 7.41 -0.08 -28.59
N CYS A 273 7.00 -0.66 -27.45
CA CYS A 273 7.70 -1.77 -26.81
C CYS A 273 8.01 -2.96 -27.75
N PRO A 274 7.03 -3.58 -28.44
CA PRO A 274 7.31 -4.69 -29.37
C PRO A 274 8.07 -4.25 -30.63
N ILE A 275 8.00 -2.97 -31.02
CA ILE A 275 8.78 -2.42 -32.14
C ILE A 275 10.25 -2.33 -31.75
N LEU A 276 10.56 -1.75 -30.58
CA LEU A 276 11.92 -1.65 -30.06
C LEU A 276 12.54 -3.01 -29.76
N ALA A 277 11.76 -3.91 -29.15
CA ALA A 277 12.21 -5.27 -28.86
C ALA A 277 12.66 -6.01 -30.14
N ARG A 278 11.93 -5.86 -31.24
CA ARG A 278 12.29 -6.42 -32.54
C ARG A 278 13.46 -5.68 -33.20
N ARG A 279 13.44 -4.34 -33.18
CA ARG A 279 14.48 -3.51 -33.81
C ARG A 279 15.87 -3.73 -33.22
N TRP A 280 15.96 -3.97 -31.92
CA TRP A 280 17.22 -4.21 -31.22
C TRP A 280 17.49 -5.69 -30.93
N SER A 281 16.68 -6.60 -31.48
CA SER A 281 16.83 -8.05 -31.28
C SER A 281 16.98 -8.42 -29.80
N LEU A 282 16.18 -7.80 -28.94
CA LEU A 282 16.30 -7.97 -27.49
C LEU A 282 15.99 -9.42 -27.09
N ARG A 283 16.77 -9.94 -26.13
CA ARG A 283 16.45 -11.21 -25.47
C ARG A 283 15.05 -11.11 -24.86
N GLN A 284 14.27 -12.19 -24.91
CA GLN A 284 12.88 -12.18 -24.43
C GLN A 284 12.75 -11.73 -22.97
N ILE A 285 13.73 -12.07 -22.11
CA ILE A 285 13.79 -11.61 -20.71
C ILE A 285 13.84 -10.08 -20.64
N VAL A 286 14.71 -9.44 -21.44
CA VAL A 286 14.87 -7.98 -21.50
C VAL A 286 13.62 -7.33 -22.12
N ALA A 287 13.05 -7.93 -23.17
CA ALA A 287 11.84 -7.42 -23.81
C ALA A 287 10.64 -7.39 -22.85
N ARG A 288 10.51 -8.39 -21.96
CA ARG A 288 9.47 -8.40 -20.91
C ARG A 288 9.67 -7.28 -19.88
N LYS A 289 10.92 -6.88 -19.59
CA LYS A 289 11.23 -5.79 -18.65
C LYS A 289 10.99 -4.39 -19.23
N LEU A 290 10.76 -4.23 -20.54
CA LEU A 290 10.34 -2.94 -21.11
C LEU A 290 9.06 -2.39 -20.45
N TYR A 291 8.13 -3.28 -20.07
CA TYR A 291 6.90 -2.89 -19.39
C TYR A 291 7.13 -2.39 -17.95
N HIS A 292 8.26 -2.71 -17.32
CA HIS A 292 8.63 -2.16 -16.01
C HIS A 292 9.04 -0.69 -16.14
N PHE A 293 9.70 -0.32 -17.24
CA PHE A 293 9.97 1.09 -17.54
C PHE A 293 8.69 1.87 -17.89
N VAL A 294 7.70 1.24 -18.53
CA VAL A 294 6.37 1.85 -18.73
C VAL A 294 5.73 2.19 -17.38
N VAL A 295 5.82 1.27 -16.41
CA VAL A 295 5.36 1.49 -15.02
C VAL A 295 6.03 2.72 -14.40
N VAL A 296 7.35 2.87 -14.55
CA VAL A 296 8.08 4.06 -14.06
C VAL A 296 7.55 5.34 -14.71
N LEU A 297 7.36 5.35 -16.04
CA LEU A 297 6.83 6.51 -16.77
C LEU A 297 5.40 6.86 -16.36
N LEU A 298 4.56 5.86 -16.10
CA LEU A 298 3.19 6.10 -15.67
C LEU A 298 3.14 6.66 -14.24
N PHE A 299 3.93 6.14 -13.31
CA PHE A 299 3.71 6.41 -11.89
C PHE A 299 4.63 7.48 -11.31
N LEU A 300 5.93 7.42 -11.60
CA LEU A 300 6.92 8.27 -10.94
C LEU A 300 6.67 9.77 -11.17
N PRO A 301 6.40 10.27 -12.40
CA PRO A 301 6.13 11.69 -12.61
C PRO A 301 4.86 12.15 -11.91
N VAL A 302 3.82 11.31 -11.90
CA VAL A 302 2.52 11.67 -11.32
C VAL A 302 2.58 11.78 -9.81
N THR A 303 3.49 11.06 -9.14
CA THR A 303 3.72 11.21 -7.70
C THR A 303 4.05 12.66 -7.32
N PHE A 304 4.73 13.41 -8.20
CA PHE A 304 5.07 14.82 -7.97
C PHE A 304 4.02 15.82 -8.48
N VAL A 305 3.04 15.36 -9.25
CA VAL A 305 2.01 16.22 -9.86
C VAL A 305 0.67 16.12 -9.12
N ASP A 306 0.16 14.91 -8.92
CA ASP A 306 -1.11 14.67 -8.22
C ASP A 306 -1.09 13.27 -7.59
N VAL A 307 -0.51 13.19 -6.39
CA VAL A 307 -0.38 11.94 -5.63
C VAL A 307 -1.74 11.34 -5.26
N ASP A 308 -2.76 12.17 -5.04
CA ASP A 308 -4.12 11.75 -4.73
C ASP A 308 -4.77 11.04 -5.92
N MET A 309 -4.59 11.55 -7.13
CA MET A 309 -5.00 10.89 -8.36
C MET A 309 -4.28 9.55 -8.54
N LEU A 310 -2.98 9.49 -8.25
CA LEU A 310 -2.20 8.25 -8.33
C LEU A 310 -2.70 7.20 -7.32
N ARG A 311 -2.90 7.59 -6.05
CA ARG A 311 -3.43 6.73 -4.97
C ARG A 311 -4.75 6.08 -5.37
N LEU A 312 -5.70 6.89 -5.85
CA LEU A 312 -7.00 6.43 -6.30
C LEU A 312 -6.89 5.51 -7.51
N SER A 313 -6.10 5.92 -8.50
CA SER A 313 -5.96 5.20 -9.78
C SER A 313 -5.29 3.85 -9.61
N TYR A 314 -4.37 3.68 -8.66
CA TYR A 314 -3.85 2.37 -8.29
C TYR A 314 -4.97 1.42 -7.83
N GLY A 315 -5.89 1.90 -7.00
CA GLY A 315 -7.02 1.11 -6.52
C GLY A 315 -7.94 0.68 -7.65
N VAL A 316 -8.30 1.65 -8.51
CA VAL A 316 -9.11 1.40 -9.71
C VAL A 316 -8.43 0.39 -10.63
N ALA A 317 -7.13 0.55 -10.87
CA ALA A 317 -6.37 -0.36 -11.75
C ALA A 317 -6.30 -1.79 -11.17
N VAL A 318 -6.09 -1.95 -9.86
CA VAL A 318 -6.16 -3.26 -9.21
C VAL A 318 -7.55 -3.88 -9.39
N GLY A 319 -8.61 -3.10 -9.17
CA GLY A 319 -9.98 -3.57 -9.39
C GLY A 319 -10.24 -4.02 -10.83
N VAL A 320 -9.79 -3.23 -11.81
CA VAL A 320 -9.88 -3.58 -13.24
C VAL A 320 -9.10 -4.85 -13.54
N PHE A 321 -7.89 -5.02 -13.00
CA PHE A 321 -7.09 -6.22 -13.21
C PHE A 321 -7.81 -7.47 -12.69
N ILE A 322 -8.45 -7.40 -11.52
CA ILE A 322 -9.22 -8.53 -10.97
C ILE A 322 -10.48 -8.83 -11.83
N VAL A 323 -11.21 -7.81 -12.28
CA VAL A 323 -12.37 -8.01 -13.16
C VAL A 323 -11.96 -8.65 -14.49
N VAL A 324 -10.91 -8.13 -15.13
CA VAL A 324 -10.32 -8.66 -16.37
C VAL A 324 -9.86 -10.11 -16.16
N GLU A 325 -9.28 -10.40 -15.00
CA GLU A 325 -8.81 -11.73 -14.66
C GLU A 325 -9.98 -12.71 -14.44
N CYS A 326 -11.09 -12.26 -13.85
CA CYS A 326 -12.32 -13.06 -13.76
C CYS A 326 -12.91 -13.34 -15.15
N ILE A 327 -12.95 -12.33 -16.03
CA ILE A 327 -13.39 -12.46 -17.44
C ILE A 327 -12.52 -13.50 -18.17
N ARG A 328 -11.21 -13.43 -17.99
CA ARG A 328 -10.24 -14.39 -18.56
C ARG A 328 -10.44 -15.80 -18.01
N ALA A 329 -10.48 -15.94 -16.68
CA ALA A 329 -10.55 -17.23 -15.99
C ALA A 329 -11.84 -18.01 -16.31
N LEU A 330 -12.94 -17.30 -16.60
CA LEU A 330 -14.20 -17.88 -17.03
C LEU A 330 -14.36 -17.97 -18.56
N ALA A 331 -13.43 -17.43 -19.34
CA ALA A 331 -13.57 -17.23 -20.79
C ALA A 331 -14.89 -16.52 -21.16
N ALA A 332 -15.29 -15.53 -20.35
CA ALA A 332 -16.55 -14.79 -20.53
C ALA A 332 -16.53 -13.94 -21.81
N PRO A 333 -17.57 -14.00 -22.67
CA PRO A 333 -17.63 -13.18 -23.88
C PRO A 333 -17.79 -11.69 -23.56
N PRO A 334 -17.37 -10.78 -24.47
CA PRO A 334 -16.78 -11.08 -25.78
C PRO A 334 -15.26 -11.29 -25.74
N PHE A 335 -14.57 -10.89 -24.66
CA PHE A 335 -13.11 -10.77 -24.66
C PHE A 335 -12.34 -11.89 -23.94
N GLY A 336 -13.00 -12.71 -23.10
CA GLY A 336 -12.32 -13.65 -22.20
C GLY A 336 -11.38 -14.63 -22.91
N ARG A 337 -11.78 -15.15 -24.08
CA ARG A 337 -10.91 -16.03 -24.87
C ARG A 337 -9.72 -15.29 -25.48
N SER A 338 -9.93 -14.09 -26.00
CA SER A 338 -8.86 -13.26 -26.58
C SER A 338 -7.83 -12.89 -25.52
N ILE A 339 -8.29 -12.51 -24.32
CA ILE A 339 -7.41 -12.21 -23.18
C ILE A 339 -6.66 -13.47 -22.75
N ALA A 340 -7.31 -14.63 -22.68
CA ALA A 340 -6.65 -15.89 -22.31
C ALA A 340 -5.54 -16.28 -23.31
N LEU A 341 -5.78 -16.13 -24.61
CA LEU A 341 -4.77 -16.37 -25.65
C LEU A 341 -3.60 -15.39 -25.55
N TYR A 342 -3.89 -14.11 -25.29
CA TYR A 342 -2.85 -13.09 -25.10
C TYR A 342 -1.99 -13.40 -23.87
N MET A 343 -2.62 -13.60 -22.71
CA MET A 343 -1.92 -13.83 -21.44
C MET A 343 -1.09 -15.11 -21.45
N ARG A 344 -1.50 -16.14 -22.22
CA ARG A 344 -0.74 -17.38 -22.37
C ARG A 344 0.70 -17.18 -22.85
N MET A 345 0.98 -16.11 -23.60
CA MET A 345 2.33 -15.78 -24.08
C MET A 345 3.27 -15.25 -22.97
N TYR A 346 2.70 -14.80 -21.85
CA TYR A 346 3.42 -14.14 -20.75
C TYR A 346 3.44 -14.96 -19.46
N LEU A 347 2.86 -16.17 -19.47
CA LEU A 347 2.86 -17.07 -18.31
C LEU A 347 4.29 -17.47 -17.94
N ASP A 348 4.56 -17.50 -16.64
CA ASP A 348 5.77 -18.06 -16.07
C ASP A 348 5.45 -19.27 -15.16
N HIS A 349 6.46 -19.95 -14.63
CA HIS A 349 6.36 -21.03 -13.65
C HIS A 349 5.62 -20.64 -12.36
N ARG A 350 5.45 -19.33 -12.11
CA ARG A 350 4.70 -18.78 -10.98
C ARG A 350 3.19 -18.78 -11.22
N ASP A 351 2.75 -18.84 -12.49
CA ASP A 351 1.34 -18.73 -12.90
C ASP A 351 0.74 -20.10 -13.23
N ASP A 352 0.90 -21.08 -12.35
CA ASP A 352 0.39 -22.44 -12.56
C ASP A 352 -1.03 -22.67 -12.01
N GLY A 353 -1.51 -21.77 -11.14
CA GLY A 353 -2.85 -21.81 -10.55
C GLY A 353 -3.94 -21.26 -11.45
N ARG A 354 -5.18 -21.26 -10.97
CA ARG A 354 -6.35 -20.79 -11.74
C ARG A 354 -6.24 -19.31 -12.15
N LEU A 355 -5.77 -18.46 -11.23
CA LEU A 355 -5.61 -17.02 -11.45
C LEU A 355 -4.14 -16.67 -11.77
N ILE A 356 -3.97 -15.69 -12.65
CA ILE A 356 -2.68 -15.06 -12.98
C ILE A 356 -2.55 -13.81 -12.11
N LEU A 357 -1.74 -13.89 -11.06
CA LEU A 357 -1.60 -12.81 -10.08
C LEU A 357 -0.33 -11.97 -10.29
N SER A 358 0.63 -12.44 -11.09
CA SER A 358 1.93 -11.79 -11.29
C SER A 358 1.84 -10.31 -11.69
N HIS A 359 0.92 -9.97 -12.60
CA HIS A 359 0.71 -8.57 -13.05
C HIS A 359 0.02 -7.72 -11.98
N THR A 360 -0.91 -8.30 -11.23
CA THR A 360 -1.57 -7.65 -10.09
C THR A 360 -0.58 -7.40 -8.96
N TYR A 361 0.36 -8.32 -8.70
CA TYR A 361 1.41 -8.14 -7.71
C TYR A 361 2.43 -7.07 -8.09
N LEU A 362 2.78 -6.94 -9.38
CA LEU A 362 3.61 -5.83 -9.83
C LEU A 362 2.95 -4.48 -9.51
N LEU A 363 1.66 -4.34 -9.85
CA LEU A 363 0.89 -3.14 -9.57
C LEU A 363 0.72 -2.88 -8.07
N LEU A 364 0.36 -3.91 -7.31
CA LEU A 364 0.16 -3.85 -5.87
C LEU A 364 1.48 -3.51 -5.15
N GLY A 365 2.60 -4.09 -5.58
CA GLY A 365 3.93 -3.77 -5.07
C GLY A 365 4.33 -2.32 -5.29
N CYS A 366 3.93 -1.71 -6.41
CA CYS A 366 4.10 -0.26 -6.63
C CYS A 366 3.19 0.58 -5.73
N ALA A 367 1.95 0.14 -5.50
CA ALA A 367 0.93 0.90 -4.80
C ALA A 367 1.04 0.85 -3.26
N LEU A 368 1.44 -0.29 -2.69
CA LEU A 368 1.44 -0.53 -1.25
C LEU A 368 2.28 0.48 -0.46
N PRO A 369 3.54 0.80 -0.83
CA PRO A 369 4.32 1.80 -0.10
C PRO A 369 3.63 3.16 -0.03
N LEU A 370 2.99 3.59 -1.13
CA LEU A 370 2.23 4.83 -1.17
C LEU A 370 0.97 4.77 -0.29
N TRP A 371 0.22 3.66 -0.31
CA TRP A 371 -0.98 3.52 0.52
C TRP A 371 -0.68 3.43 2.02
N ILE A 372 0.43 2.77 2.40
CA ILE A 372 0.84 2.62 3.80
C ILE A 372 1.37 3.95 4.35
N LEU A 373 2.19 4.67 3.58
CA LEU A 373 2.81 5.92 4.04
C LEU A 373 1.84 7.10 4.05
N TYR A 374 0.77 7.06 3.25
CA TYR A 374 -0.13 8.18 3.11
C TYR A 374 -1.35 8.06 4.05
N PRO A 375 -1.25 8.55 5.30
CA PRO A 375 -2.39 9.12 5.99
C PRO A 375 -2.23 10.63 6.20
N THR A 376 -3.28 11.32 5.75
CA THR A 376 -3.78 12.62 6.19
C THR A 376 -3.01 13.89 5.81
N SER A 377 -3.73 14.70 5.03
CA SER A 377 -3.59 16.11 4.69
C SER A 377 -3.49 17.07 5.91
N SER A 378 -2.83 16.68 7.00
CA SER A 378 -2.83 17.44 8.26
C SER A 378 -1.56 17.33 9.11
N THR A 379 -0.42 16.95 8.55
CA THR A 379 0.90 17.12 9.18
C THR A 379 1.60 18.39 8.68
N THR A 380 0.97 19.54 8.88
CA THR A 380 1.52 20.87 8.55
C THR A 380 2.53 21.40 9.60
N ASN A 381 3.21 20.55 10.37
CA ASN A 381 4.10 21.01 11.47
C ASN A 381 5.42 20.23 11.63
N LEU A 382 5.85 19.46 10.63
CA LEU A 382 7.23 18.95 10.56
C LEU A 382 7.93 19.73 9.45
N ASP A 383 9.22 20.05 9.60
CA ASP A 383 10.04 20.77 8.61
C ASP A 383 9.67 20.35 7.18
N GLU A 384 8.89 21.21 6.52
CA GLU A 384 7.95 20.83 5.46
C GLU A 384 8.68 20.33 4.21
N SER A 385 9.89 20.84 3.96
CA SER A 385 10.72 20.46 2.80
C SER A 385 11.40 19.10 2.96
N THR A 386 11.90 18.78 4.16
CA THR A 386 12.73 17.58 4.38
C THR A 386 11.88 16.34 4.65
N SER A 387 10.72 16.54 5.29
CA SER A 387 9.71 15.50 5.47
C SER A 387 9.05 15.09 4.15
N MET A 388 8.80 16.05 3.24
CA MET A 388 8.23 15.77 1.91
C MET A 388 9.19 15.00 1.00
N ALA A 389 10.49 15.31 1.00
CA ALA A 389 11.49 14.58 0.21
C ALA A 389 11.62 13.12 0.69
N SER A 390 11.65 12.90 2.00
CA SER A 390 11.65 11.55 2.58
C SER A 390 10.36 10.80 2.25
N ALA A 391 9.22 11.50 2.27
CA ALA A 391 7.93 10.92 1.93
C ALA A 391 7.81 10.53 0.44
N ALA A 392 8.35 11.33 -0.48
CA ALA A 392 8.35 11.02 -1.91
C ALA A 392 9.20 9.78 -2.21
N LEU A 393 10.37 9.64 -1.57
CA LEU A 393 11.21 8.45 -1.71
C LEU A 393 10.52 7.19 -1.20
N ILE A 394 9.98 7.23 0.03
CA ILE A 394 9.32 6.07 0.64
C ILE A 394 8.05 5.70 -0.15
N SER A 395 7.25 6.68 -0.59
CA SER A 395 6.05 6.45 -1.39
C SER A 395 6.33 5.78 -2.73
N ASN A 396 7.47 6.11 -3.35
CA ASN A 396 7.90 5.51 -4.62
C ASN A 396 8.77 4.25 -4.43
N ALA A 397 8.95 3.75 -3.20
CA ALA A 397 9.81 2.59 -2.94
C ALA A 397 9.47 1.38 -3.85
N GLY A 398 8.19 1.15 -4.13
CA GLY A 398 7.76 0.08 -5.02
C GLY A 398 8.04 0.34 -6.50
N VAL A 399 7.87 1.58 -6.96
CA VAL A 399 8.22 1.97 -8.34
C VAL A 399 9.74 1.87 -8.56
N LEU A 400 10.53 2.27 -7.56
CA LEU A 400 11.99 2.18 -7.61
C LEU A 400 12.46 0.71 -7.56
N ALA A 401 11.93 -0.09 -6.63
CA ALA A 401 12.33 -1.49 -6.46
C ALA A 401 11.92 -2.36 -7.66
N LEU A 402 10.68 -2.25 -8.16
CA LEU A 402 10.18 -3.10 -9.24
C LEU A 402 10.43 -2.50 -10.62
N GLY A 403 10.10 -1.22 -10.79
CA GLY A 403 10.20 -0.54 -12.08
C GLY A 403 11.64 -0.36 -12.55
N ILE A 404 12.57 -0.15 -11.62
CA ILE A 404 13.98 0.14 -11.91
C ILE A 404 14.88 -0.99 -11.43
N GLY A 405 14.86 -1.31 -10.13
CA GLY A 405 15.75 -2.31 -9.52
C GLY A 405 15.62 -3.68 -10.17
N ASP A 406 14.46 -4.32 -10.04
CA ASP A 406 14.19 -5.66 -10.61
C ASP A 406 14.38 -5.71 -12.13
N ALA A 407 13.98 -4.65 -12.84
CA ALA A 407 14.24 -4.53 -14.27
C ALA A 407 15.74 -4.53 -14.60
N MET A 408 16.53 -3.69 -13.92
CA MET A 408 17.97 -3.58 -14.14
C MET A 408 18.73 -4.83 -13.69
N GLY A 409 18.34 -5.43 -12.56
CA GLY A 409 18.93 -6.68 -12.08
C GLY A 409 18.76 -7.81 -13.08
N ALA A 410 17.56 -7.97 -13.65
CA ALA A 410 17.30 -8.99 -14.66
C ALA A 410 17.99 -8.71 -16.00
N THR A 411 18.01 -7.45 -16.46
CA THR A 411 18.65 -7.11 -17.75
C THR A 411 20.16 -7.31 -17.66
N ILE A 412 20.82 -6.69 -16.68
CA ILE A 412 22.26 -6.80 -16.47
C ILE A 412 22.66 -8.23 -16.11
N GLY A 413 21.93 -8.89 -15.20
CA GLY A 413 22.22 -10.26 -14.82
C GLY A 413 22.08 -11.27 -15.97
N SER A 414 21.14 -11.04 -16.89
CA SER A 414 20.99 -11.90 -18.08
C SER A 414 22.05 -11.64 -19.16
N MET A 415 22.63 -10.44 -19.23
CA MET A 415 23.62 -10.05 -20.24
C MET A 415 25.06 -10.30 -19.77
N TRP A 416 25.37 -9.93 -18.54
CA TRP A 416 26.71 -9.87 -17.97
C TRP A 416 26.87 -10.64 -16.65
N GLY A 417 25.83 -11.33 -16.19
CA GLY A 417 25.84 -12.05 -14.91
C GLY A 417 26.69 -13.33 -14.93
N ALA A 418 28.00 -13.17 -14.80
CA ALA A 418 28.98 -14.25 -14.75
C ALA A 418 29.03 -14.91 -13.36
N THR A 419 28.97 -14.11 -12.29
CA THR A 419 29.13 -14.60 -10.92
C THR A 419 27.78 -14.92 -10.29
N LYS A 420 27.43 -16.21 -10.18
CA LYS A 420 26.15 -16.62 -9.56
C LYS A 420 26.21 -16.55 -8.03
N VAL A 421 25.13 -16.04 -7.41
CA VAL A 421 25.00 -15.87 -5.96
C VAL A 421 24.05 -16.91 -5.40
N VAL A 422 22.75 -16.78 -5.68
CA VAL A 422 21.73 -17.78 -5.32
C VAL A 422 20.94 -18.18 -6.56
N GLY A 423 20.96 -19.48 -6.86
CA GLY A 423 20.29 -20.03 -8.06
C GLY A 423 20.80 -19.38 -9.34
N ASN A 424 19.89 -18.75 -10.09
CA ASN A 424 20.22 -18.08 -11.36
C ASN A 424 20.58 -16.59 -11.20
N LYS A 425 20.45 -16.02 -10.00
CA LYS A 425 20.76 -14.62 -9.74
C LYS A 425 22.27 -14.39 -9.69
N SER A 426 22.70 -13.25 -10.21
CA SER A 426 24.11 -12.92 -10.40
C SER A 426 24.51 -11.69 -9.60
N LEU A 427 25.75 -11.65 -9.14
CA LEU A 427 26.32 -10.52 -8.40
C LEU A 427 26.26 -9.23 -9.22
N GLU A 428 26.57 -9.31 -10.51
CA GLU A 428 26.53 -8.17 -11.44
C GLU A 428 25.10 -7.62 -11.57
N GLY A 429 24.10 -8.51 -11.53
CA GLY A 429 22.69 -8.15 -11.46
C GLY A 429 22.34 -7.42 -10.17
N SER A 430 22.75 -7.94 -9.01
CA SER A 430 22.47 -7.29 -7.72
C SER A 430 23.22 -5.96 -7.54
N VAL A 431 24.43 -5.82 -8.10
CA VAL A 431 25.13 -4.52 -8.20
C VAL A 431 24.33 -3.55 -9.06
N ALA A 432 23.76 -4.00 -10.18
CA ALA A 432 22.90 -3.16 -11.00
C ALA A 432 21.60 -2.74 -10.28
N VAL A 433 20.99 -3.62 -9.50
CA VAL A 433 19.85 -3.27 -8.62
C VAL A 433 20.26 -2.12 -7.69
N PHE A 434 21.36 -2.28 -6.95
CA PHE A 434 21.85 -1.29 -6.00
C PHE A 434 22.14 0.07 -6.67
N VAL A 435 22.92 0.07 -7.75
CA VAL A 435 23.33 1.31 -8.44
C VAL A 435 22.13 2.00 -9.09
N SER A 436 21.24 1.25 -9.75
CA SER A 436 20.10 1.84 -10.46
C SER A 436 19.02 2.37 -9.51
N MET A 437 18.70 1.64 -8.44
CA MET A 437 17.80 2.14 -7.39
C MET A 437 18.41 3.35 -6.69
N GLY A 438 19.71 3.31 -6.41
CA GLY A 438 20.46 4.42 -5.84
C GLY A 438 20.35 5.68 -6.70
N ALA A 439 20.70 5.58 -7.99
CA ALA A 439 20.63 6.70 -8.92
C ALA A 439 19.20 7.25 -9.08
N ALA A 440 18.20 6.37 -9.20
CA ALA A 440 16.81 6.79 -9.39
C ALA A 440 16.20 7.46 -8.14
N SER A 441 16.60 7.03 -6.95
CA SER A 441 16.14 7.64 -5.69
C SER A 441 16.56 9.10 -5.55
N LEU A 442 17.63 9.53 -6.23
CA LEU A 442 18.07 10.94 -6.24
C LEU A 442 17.04 11.88 -6.90
N VAL A 443 16.13 11.35 -7.73
CA VAL A 443 15.00 12.11 -8.26
C VAL A 443 13.93 12.33 -7.19
N CYS A 444 13.78 11.37 -6.27
CA CYS A 444 12.78 11.41 -5.21
C CYS A 444 13.25 12.12 -3.94
N HIS A 445 14.57 12.28 -3.75
CA HIS A 445 15.14 12.93 -2.58
C HIS A 445 16.40 13.73 -2.92
N SER A 446 16.56 14.89 -2.28
CA SER A 446 17.72 15.77 -2.41
C SER A 446 18.94 15.32 -1.59
N TYR A 447 19.27 14.02 -1.55
CA TYR A 447 20.45 13.54 -0.80
C TYR A 447 21.77 14.13 -1.31
N HIS A 448 21.82 14.51 -2.59
CA HIS A 448 22.95 15.23 -3.17
C HIS A 448 23.12 16.62 -2.53
N VAL A 449 22.02 17.31 -2.19
CA VAL A 449 22.06 18.59 -1.47
C VAL A 449 22.56 18.38 -0.04
N ASP A 450 22.04 17.37 0.66
CA ASP A 450 22.49 17.04 2.02
C ASP A 450 23.99 16.73 2.09
N LEU A 451 24.51 16.02 1.08
CA LEU A 451 25.92 15.67 0.98
C LEU A 451 26.81 16.87 0.60
N PHE A 452 26.48 17.56 -0.51
CA PHE A 452 27.36 18.56 -1.11
C PHE A 452 27.22 19.96 -0.50
N LEU A 453 26.02 20.32 -0.02
CA LEU A 453 25.76 21.66 0.53
C LEU A 453 25.77 21.68 2.06
N TYR A 454 25.26 20.64 2.73
CA TYR A 454 25.14 20.61 4.18
C TYR A 454 26.13 19.69 4.90
N GLY A 455 26.93 18.89 4.17
CA GLY A 455 27.92 17.97 4.76
C GLY A 455 27.29 16.88 5.64
N ARG A 456 26.01 16.54 5.44
CA ARG A 456 25.28 15.55 6.23
C ARG A 456 25.47 14.16 5.64
N TYR A 457 26.48 13.44 6.12
CA TYR A 457 26.81 12.09 5.65
C TYR A 457 25.89 11.00 6.19
N ALA A 458 25.36 11.15 7.41
CA ALA A 458 24.57 10.11 8.06
C ALA A 458 23.30 9.70 7.28
N PRO A 459 22.44 10.62 6.79
CA PRO A 459 21.27 10.27 5.98
C PRO A 459 21.63 9.49 4.71
N VAL A 460 22.72 9.90 4.06
CA VAL A 460 23.19 9.27 2.81
C VAL A 460 23.69 7.86 3.08
N ILE A 461 24.49 7.65 4.13
CA ILE A 461 25.00 6.33 4.51
C ILE A 461 23.84 5.40 4.86
N GLN A 462 22.86 5.88 5.63
CA GLN A 462 21.70 5.10 6.01
C GLN A 462 20.84 4.71 4.80
N TRP A 463 20.56 5.65 3.90
CA TRP A 463 19.83 5.39 2.66
C TRP A 463 20.56 4.39 1.75
N LEU A 464 21.88 4.53 1.58
CA LEU A 464 22.71 3.56 0.87
C LEU A 464 22.65 2.19 1.55
N GLY A 465 22.64 2.15 2.88
CA GLY A 465 22.43 0.93 3.68
C GLY A 465 21.08 0.27 3.37
N ALA A 466 19.97 1.01 3.42
CA ALA A 466 18.64 0.50 3.08
C ALA A 466 18.58 -0.05 1.65
N THR A 467 19.18 0.67 0.70
CA THR A 467 19.25 0.25 -0.71
C THR A 467 20.11 -1.00 -0.89
N LEU A 468 21.24 -1.10 -0.18
CA LEU A 468 22.14 -2.26 -0.21
C LEU A 468 21.46 -3.51 0.33
N VAL A 469 20.85 -3.43 1.52
CA VAL A 469 20.19 -4.59 2.14
C VAL A 469 19.00 -5.03 1.29
N THR A 470 18.31 -4.10 0.63
CA THR A 470 17.23 -4.45 -0.32
C THR A 470 17.77 -5.14 -1.58
N ALA A 471 18.90 -4.68 -2.14
CA ALA A 471 19.56 -5.37 -3.25
C ALA A 471 20.07 -6.76 -2.86
N MET A 472 20.54 -6.93 -1.61
CA MET A 472 20.90 -8.25 -1.08
C MET A 472 19.66 -9.15 -0.93
N LEU A 473 18.53 -8.59 -0.48
CA LEU A 473 17.27 -9.32 -0.39
C LEU A 473 16.80 -9.79 -1.78
N GLU A 474 16.91 -8.93 -2.80
CA GLU A 474 16.69 -9.33 -4.20
C GLU A 474 17.57 -10.53 -4.54
N ALA A 475 18.87 -10.49 -4.25
CA ALA A 475 19.80 -11.56 -4.60
C ALA A 475 19.45 -12.93 -3.99
N VAL A 476 18.80 -12.96 -2.83
CA VAL A 476 18.47 -14.21 -2.10
C VAL A 476 17.01 -14.64 -2.24
N THR A 477 16.10 -13.74 -2.64
CA THR A 477 14.68 -14.06 -2.75
C THR A 477 14.35 -14.72 -4.08
N CYS A 478 13.79 -15.93 -4.03
CA CYS A 478 13.38 -16.69 -5.20
C CYS A 478 11.88 -16.53 -5.54
N GLN A 479 11.05 -16.35 -4.52
CA GLN A 479 9.59 -16.29 -4.61
C GLN A 479 9.10 -14.96 -4.02
N ILE A 480 8.05 -14.38 -4.63
CA ILE A 480 7.32 -13.20 -4.13
C ILE A 480 8.12 -11.86 -4.14
N ASP A 481 9.08 -11.73 -5.07
CA ASP A 481 9.84 -10.48 -5.26
C ASP A 481 8.93 -9.25 -5.45
N ASN A 482 7.84 -9.39 -6.21
CA ASN A 482 6.93 -8.29 -6.51
C ASN A 482 6.15 -7.71 -5.30
N LEU A 483 5.99 -8.46 -4.20
CA LEU A 483 5.35 -7.93 -2.98
C LEU A 483 6.37 -7.64 -1.88
N VAL A 484 7.35 -8.54 -1.70
CA VAL A 484 8.29 -8.46 -0.59
C VAL A 484 9.30 -7.36 -0.81
N LEU A 485 9.87 -7.23 -2.02
CA LEU A 485 10.94 -6.27 -2.29
C LEU A 485 10.50 -4.80 -2.06
N PRO A 486 9.32 -4.35 -2.55
CA PRO A 486 8.81 -3.01 -2.27
C PRO A 486 8.56 -2.73 -0.80
N LEU A 487 7.90 -3.66 -0.10
CA LEU A 487 7.56 -3.50 1.31
C LEU A 487 8.82 -3.48 2.17
N TYR A 488 9.81 -4.30 1.83
CA TYR A 488 11.09 -4.32 2.50
C TYR A 488 11.86 -3.02 2.27
N TYR A 489 11.88 -2.50 1.03
CA TYR A 489 12.54 -1.23 0.77
C TYR A 489 11.84 -0.10 1.52
N CYS A 490 10.51 -0.05 1.49
CA CYS A 490 9.71 0.90 2.24
C CYS A 490 10.03 0.84 3.74
N ALA A 491 10.05 -0.35 4.34
CA ALA A 491 10.32 -0.52 5.77
C ALA A 491 11.74 -0.09 6.14
N THR A 492 12.75 -0.47 5.36
CA THR A 492 14.14 -0.06 5.61
C THR A 492 14.32 1.44 5.45
N LEU A 493 13.70 2.08 4.46
CA LEU A 493 13.69 3.53 4.32
C LEU A 493 13.01 4.22 5.51
N CYS A 494 11.85 3.74 5.96
CA CYS A 494 11.19 4.26 7.16
C CYS A 494 12.10 4.19 8.40
N LEU A 495 12.80 3.06 8.60
CA LEU A 495 13.75 2.91 9.72
C LEU A 495 14.89 3.93 9.64
N THR A 496 15.43 4.14 8.44
CA THR A 496 16.48 5.16 8.25
C THR A 496 15.96 6.56 8.52
N ALA A 497 14.75 6.90 8.04
CA ALA A 497 14.13 8.19 8.27
C ALA A 497 13.89 8.45 9.78
N CYS A 498 13.38 7.47 10.53
CA CYS A 498 13.20 7.59 11.98
C CYS A 498 14.53 7.81 12.72
N SER A 499 15.60 7.16 12.29
CA SER A 499 16.91 7.31 12.95
C SER A 499 17.57 8.69 12.79
N LEU A 500 17.06 9.51 11.86
CA LEU A 500 17.53 10.88 11.63
C LEU A 500 16.80 11.93 12.46
N TYR A 501 15.61 11.58 12.99
CA TYR A 501 14.72 12.47 13.73
C TYR A 501 14.19 11.75 14.98
N PRO A 502 14.99 11.70 16.08
CA PRO A 502 14.60 11.06 17.33
C PRO A 502 13.49 11.79 18.09
#